data_AF-B9VTQ5-F1
#
_entry.id   AF-B9VTQ5-F1
#
_cell.length_a   1.000
_cell.length_b   1.000
_cell.length_c   1.000
_cell.angle_alpha   90.00
_cell.angle_beta   90.00
_cell.angle_gamma   90.00
#
_symmetry.space_group_name_H-M   'P 1'
#
loop_
_entity.id
_entity.type
_entity.pdbx_description
1 polymer ?
#
loop_
_entity_poly.entity_id
_entity_poly.type
_entity_poly.pdbx_seq_one_letter_code
_entity_poly.pdbx_strand_id
1 'polypeptide(L)'
;QRWFSDMRNNNFEVQVDYQSVGSGAGVERFTQGLVDFGASDVAMKDSEIAKVSRGVMMLPMTAGSVVLAYNLPGISDLKLSRKVYVDILLGRIQNWNDSRIADINFGVNLPVIPITIVYRSDGSGTTGVFTK
;
A
#
# COMPACT_ATOMS: atom_id res chain seq x y z
N GLN A 1 13.31 4.67 -6.66
CA GLN A 1 14.42 5.51 -6.16
C GLN A 1 15.79 4.84 -6.29
N ARG A 2 16.03 3.66 -5.69
CA ARG A 2 17.33 2.96 -5.79
C ARG A 2 17.79 2.74 -7.24
N TRP A 3 16.95 2.16 -8.11
CA TRP A 3 17.29 1.97 -9.53
C TRP A 3 17.79 3.24 -10.23
N PHE A 4 17.10 4.37 -10.03
CA PHE A 4 17.49 5.64 -10.66
C PHE A 4 18.74 6.26 -10.04
N SER A 5 19.01 5.99 -8.76
CA SER A 5 20.31 6.32 -8.15
C SER A 5 21.44 5.50 -8.77
N ASP A 6 21.22 4.20 -8.94
CA ASP A 6 22.19 3.29 -9.53
C ASP A 6 22.45 3.65 -11.00
N MET A 7 21.43 3.99 -11.78
CA MET A 7 21.60 4.47 -13.18
C MET A 7 22.49 5.72 -13.26
N ARG A 8 22.25 6.72 -12.39
CA ARG A 8 23.11 7.91 -12.33
C ARG A 8 24.54 7.57 -11.96
N ASN A 9 24.74 6.71 -10.97
CA ASN A 9 26.07 6.29 -10.52
C ASN A 9 26.84 5.47 -11.58
N ASN A 10 26.12 4.83 -12.51
CA ASN A 10 26.68 4.09 -13.63
C ASN A 10 26.76 4.91 -14.92
N ASN A 11 26.65 6.25 -14.85
CA ASN A 11 26.80 7.17 -15.99
C ASN A 11 25.86 6.89 -17.18
N PHE A 12 24.62 6.45 -16.92
CA PHE A 12 23.60 6.40 -17.96
C PHE A 12 23.30 7.83 -18.43
N GLU A 13 23.17 8.03 -19.75
CA GLU A 13 22.83 9.36 -20.32
C GLU A 13 21.44 9.84 -19.88
N VAL A 14 20.53 8.90 -19.64
CA VAL A 14 19.16 9.19 -19.21
C VAL A 14 19.14 9.50 -17.72
N GLN A 15 18.62 10.68 -17.38
CA GLN A 15 18.29 11.05 -16.01
C GLN A 15 16.81 10.79 -15.74
N VAL A 16 16.51 10.20 -14.58
CA VAL A 16 15.13 9.94 -14.16
C VAL A 16 14.86 10.64 -12.84
N ASP A 17 13.87 11.52 -12.85
CA ASP A 17 13.26 12.07 -11.66
C ASP A 17 12.06 11.21 -11.24
N TYR A 18 12.04 10.76 -9.98
CA TYR A 18 10.97 9.93 -9.44
C TYR A 18 10.47 10.48 -8.12
N GLN A 19 9.23 10.95 -8.14
CA GLN A 19 8.56 11.54 -7.00
C GLN A 19 7.53 10.56 -6.41
N SER A 20 7.70 10.21 -5.14
CA SER A 20 6.81 9.30 -4.42
C SER A 20 5.53 10.02 -3.99
N VAL A 21 4.53 10.06 -4.87
CA VAL A 21 3.29 10.87 -4.67
C VAL A 21 2.02 10.05 -4.45
N GLY A 22 2.12 8.72 -4.44
CA GLY A 22 0.96 7.83 -4.42
C GLY A 22 0.43 7.50 -5.82
N SER A 23 -0.17 6.32 -5.96
CA SER A 23 -0.60 5.79 -7.26
C SER A 23 -1.67 6.63 -7.95
N GLY A 24 -2.60 7.20 -7.19
CA GLY A 24 -3.65 8.06 -7.73
C GLY A 24 -3.07 9.31 -8.41
N ALA A 25 -2.17 10.01 -7.72
CA ALA A 25 -1.49 11.17 -8.29
C ALA A 25 -0.59 10.79 -9.47
N GLY A 26 0.03 9.61 -9.44
CA GLY A 26 0.81 9.08 -10.57
C GLY A 26 -0.04 8.89 -11.83
N VAL A 27 -1.21 8.24 -11.70
CA VAL A 27 -2.17 8.05 -12.80
C VAL A 27 -2.71 9.39 -13.30
N GLU A 28 -3.06 10.31 -12.41
CA GLU A 28 -3.57 11.63 -12.76
C GLU A 28 -2.55 12.44 -13.58
N ARG A 29 -1.30 12.55 -13.08
CA ARG A 29 -0.23 13.29 -13.78
C ARG A 29 0.12 12.67 -15.12
N PHE A 30 0.14 11.34 -15.19
CA PHE A 30 0.38 10.62 -16.45
C PHE A 30 -0.75 10.90 -17.46
N THR A 31 -2.00 10.91 -16.99
CA THR A 31 -3.19 11.22 -17.80
C THR A 31 -3.17 12.65 -18.32
N GLN A 32 -2.72 13.61 -17.51
CA GLN A 32 -2.57 15.02 -17.88
C GLN A 32 -1.33 15.30 -18.75
N GLY A 33 -0.48 14.30 -19.01
CA GLY A 33 0.76 14.47 -19.77
C GLY A 33 1.84 15.27 -19.06
N LEU A 34 1.77 15.38 -17.73
CA LEU A 34 2.74 16.13 -16.91
C LEU A 34 4.01 15.34 -16.58
N VAL A 35 3.99 14.02 -16.82
CA VAL A 35 5.10 13.11 -16.57
C VAL A 35 5.22 12.10 -17.71
N ASP A 36 6.43 11.62 -17.96
CA ASP A 36 6.68 10.60 -18.97
C ASP A 36 6.07 9.24 -18.59
N PHE A 37 6.07 8.91 -17.29
CA PHE A 37 5.49 7.69 -16.75
C PHE A 37 4.84 7.93 -15.37
N GLY A 38 3.85 7.10 -15.04
CA GLY A 38 3.25 7.03 -13.70
C GLY A 38 3.50 5.66 -13.09
N ALA A 39 3.82 5.60 -11.79
CA ALA A 39 3.93 4.35 -11.05
C ALA A 39 2.66 4.09 -10.23
N SER A 40 2.12 2.88 -10.32
CA SER A 40 0.89 2.49 -9.63
C SER A 40 0.93 1.01 -9.22
N ASP A 41 0.41 0.70 -8.03
CA ASP A 41 0.22 -0.68 -7.57
C ASP A 41 -1.10 -1.29 -8.10
N VAL A 42 -1.93 -0.47 -8.74
CA VAL A 42 -3.20 -0.88 -9.36
C VAL A 42 -3.21 -0.50 -10.84
N ALA A 43 -3.69 -1.42 -11.68
CA ALA A 43 -3.87 -1.13 -13.09
C ALA A 43 -4.85 0.03 -13.30
N MET A 44 -4.59 0.85 -14.31
CA MET A 44 -5.56 1.86 -14.76
C MET A 44 -6.84 1.17 -15.21
N LYS A 45 -7.98 1.79 -14.93
CA LYS A 45 -9.29 1.37 -15.45
C LYS A 45 -9.41 1.76 -16.91
N ASP A 46 -10.25 1.06 -17.67
CA ASP A 46 -10.52 1.38 -19.08
C ASP A 46 -10.98 2.84 -19.27
N SER A 47 -11.76 3.35 -18.32
CA SER A 47 -12.22 4.76 -18.32
C SER A 47 -11.12 5.77 -18.03
N GLU A 48 -10.01 5.37 -17.40
CA GLU A 48 -8.81 6.19 -17.22
C GLU A 48 -7.94 6.11 -18.47
N ILE A 49 -7.76 4.91 -19.03
CA ILE A 49 -7.00 4.68 -20.27
C ILE A 49 -7.59 5.50 -21.42
N ALA A 50 -8.91 5.50 -21.57
CA ALA A 50 -9.61 6.26 -22.61
C ALA A 50 -9.38 7.78 -22.55
N LYS A 51 -8.90 8.32 -21.41
CA LYS A 51 -8.57 9.74 -21.26
C LYS A 51 -7.18 10.10 -21.76
N VAL A 52 -6.33 9.10 -22.05
CA VAL A 52 -4.93 9.32 -22.45
C VAL A 52 -4.81 9.28 -23.97
N SER A 53 -4.77 10.46 -24.60
CA SER A 53 -4.69 10.59 -26.07
C SER A 53 -3.42 10.00 -26.68
N ARG A 54 -2.30 10.01 -25.95
CA ARG A 54 -1.02 9.41 -26.38
C ARG A 54 -0.95 7.88 -26.24
N GLY A 55 -2.05 7.25 -25.81
CA GLY A 55 -2.09 5.82 -25.49
C GLY A 55 -1.49 5.48 -24.13
N VAL A 56 -1.73 4.25 -23.67
CA VAL A 56 -1.24 3.72 -22.39
C VAL A 56 -0.62 2.35 -22.60
N MET A 57 0.56 2.15 -22.03
CA MET A 57 1.18 0.85 -21.87
C MET A 57 1.43 0.60 -20.38
N MET A 58 0.91 -0.50 -19.85
CA MET A 58 1.12 -0.89 -18.46
C MET A 58 2.19 -1.99 -18.42
N LEU A 59 3.32 -1.71 -17.77
CA LEU A 59 4.44 -2.62 -17.64
C LEU A 59 4.62 -3.03 -16.17
N PRO A 60 4.49 -4.32 -15.82
CA PRO A 60 4.84 -4.80 -14.49
C PRO A 60 6.35 -4.62 -14.24
N MET A 61 6.69 -3.78 -13.26
CA MET A 61 8.10 -3.48 -12.95
C MET A 61 8.66 -4.35 -11.81
N THR A 62 7.83 -4.72 -10.84
CA THR A 62 8.23 -5.51 -9.66
C THR A 62 7.01 -6.15 -9.00
N ALA A 63 7.25 -7.02 -8.02
CA ALA A 63 6.24 -7.62 -7.15
C ALA A 63 6.64 -7.47 -5.68
N GLY A 64 5.66 -7.32 -4.81
CA GLY A 64 5.85 -7.19 -3.37
C GLY A 64 4.60 -7.60 -2.59
N SER A 65 4.74 -7.84 -1.29
CA SER A 65 3.63 -8.17 -0.40
C SER A 65 3.20 -6.95 0.42
N VAL A 66 1.89 -6.79 0.61
CA VAL A 66 1.33 -5.83 1.58
C VAL A 66 1.16 -6.56 2.90
N VAL A 67 1.68 -5.96 3.98
CA VAL A 67 1.60 -6.52 5.34
C VAL A 67 0.89 -5.54 6.26
N LEU A 68 0.26 -6.06 7.30
CA LEU A 68 -0.24 -5.27 8.41
C LEU A 68 0.89 -5.06 9.42
N ALA A 69 1.20 -3.79 9.69
CA ALA A 69 2.05 -3.41 10.80
C ALA A 69 1.19 -3.07 12.02
N TYR A 70 1.71 -3.34 13.21
CA TYR A 70 1.07 -3.02 14.49
C TYR A 70 2.10 -2.50 15.48
N ASN A 71 1.63 -1.81 16.52
CA ASN A 71 2.46 -1.33 17.62
C ASN A 71 1.87 -1.82 18.95
N LEU A 72 2.48 -2.88 19.49
CA LEU A 72 2.11 -3.48 20.77
C LEU A 72 3.37 -3.72 21.61
N PRO A 73 3.49 -3.09 22.80
CA PRO A 73 4.64 -3.29 23.66
C PRO A 73 4.84 -4.77 24.02
N GLY A 74 6.04 -5.29 23.76
CA GLY A 74 6.42 -6.66 24.12
C GLY A 74 5.81 -7.78 23.26
N ILE A 75 5.07 -7.45 22.19
CA ILE A 75 4.47 -8.44 21.28
C ILE A 75 5.09 -8.26 19.88
N SER A 76 5.74 -9.32 19.38
CA SER A 76 6.42 -9.32 18.06
C SER A 76 5.89 -10.36 17.07
N ASP A 77 5.14 -11.37 17.52
CA ASP A 77 4.56 -12.43 16.68
C ASP A 77 3.03 -12.51 16.85
N LEU A 78 2.34 -11.37 16.65
CA LEU A 78 0.89 -11.33 16.64
C LEU A 78 0.34 -11.96 15.34
N LYS A 79 -0.58 -12.91 15.50
CA LYS A 79 -1.29 -13.57 14.41
C LYS A 79 -2.69 -12.98 14.26
N LEU A 80 -3.03 -12.57 13.04
CA LEU A 80 -4.37 -12.09 12.69
C LEU A 80 -4.88 -12.87 11.48
N SER A 81 -6.05 -13.50 11.62
CA SER A 81 -6.75 -14.07 10.46
C SER A 81 -7.40 -12.97 9.61
N ARG A 82 -7.74 -13.30 8.36
CA ARG A 82 -8.48 -12.36 7.47
C ARG A 82 -9.76 -11.84 8.09
N LYS A 83 -10.52 -12.70 8.75
CA LYS A 83 -11.74 -12.30 9.44
C LYS A 83 -11.44 -11.29 10.55
N VAL A 84 -10.42 -11.56 11.37
CA VAL A 84 -10.08 -10.70 12.52
C VAL A 84 -9.61 -9.32 12.04
N TYR A 85 -8.66 -9.24 11.10
CA TYR A 85 -8.21 -7.91 10.67
C TYR A 85 -9.29 -7.13 9.92
N VAL A 86 -10.20 -7.79 9.20
CA VAL A 86 -11.35 -7.12 8.59
C VAL A 86 -12.30 -6.58 9.66
N ASP A 87 -12.60 -7.36 10.69
CA ASP A 87 -13.46 -6.91 11.80
C ASP A 87 -12.80 -5.77 12.61
N ILE A 88 -11.46 -5.75 12.73
CA ILE A 88 -10.71 -4.59 13.26
C ILE A 88 -10.95 -3.35 12.38
N LEU A 89 -10.71 -3.47 11.07
CA LEU A 89 -10.81 -2.34 10.13
C LEU A 89 -12.23 -1.78 9.97
N LEU A 90 -13.25 -2.62 10.22
CA LEU A 90 -14.66 -2.22 10.25
C LEU A 90 -15.11 -1.70 11.63
N GLY A 91 -14.20 -1.61 12.62
CA GLY A 91 -14.49 -1.12 13.98
C GLY A 91 -15.32 -2.08 14.85
N ARG A 92 -15.44 -3.35 14.45
CA ARG A 92 -16.16 -4.40 15.20
C ARG A 92 -15.28 -5.06 16.27
N ILE A 93 -13.97 -5.03 16.09
CA ILE A 93 -12.98 -5.30 17.14
C ILE A 93 -12.31 -3.97 17.46
N GLN A 94 -12.38 -3.55 18.72
CA GLN A 94 -11.91 -2.23 19.15
C GLN A 94 -10.81 -2.29 20.20
N ASN A 95 -10.47 -3.46 20.73
CA ASN A 95 -9.41 -3.64 21.71
C ASN A 95 -8.54 -4.83 21.33
N TRP A 96 -7.25 -4.76 21.63
CA TRP A 96 -6.28 -5.81 21.29
C TRP A 96 -6.48 -7.11 22.07
N ASN A 97 -7.12 -7.06 23.24
CA ASN A 97 -7.46 -8.24 24.05
C ASN A 97 -8.82 -8.86 23.70
N ASP A 98 -9.44 -8.49 22.59
CA ASP A 98 -10.68 -9.12 22.11
C ASP A 98 -10.49 -10.64 21.99
N SER A 99 -11.49 -11.42 22.41
CA SER A 99 -11.39 -12.89 22.45
C SER A 99 -11.06 -13.47 21.08
N ARG A 100 -11.56 -12.86 19.99
CA ARG A 100 -11.26 -13.31 18.61
C ARG A 100 -9.79 -13.18 18.24
N ILE A 101 -9.05 -12.25 18.88
CA ILE A 101 -7.59 -12.12 18.75
C ILE A 101 -6.91 -13.13 19.70
N ALA A 102 -7.37 -13.22 20.95
CA ALA A 102 -6.81 -14.11 21.96
C ALA A 102 -6.86 -15.59 21.55
N ASP A 103 -7.97 -16.03 20.95
CA ASP A 103 -8.20 -17.41 20.49
C ASP A 103 -7.21 -17.86 19.40
N ILE A 104 -6.53 -16.92 18.72
CA ILE A 104 -5.52 -17.23 17.70
C ILE A 104 -4.10 -17.12 18.28
N ASN A 105 -3.94 -16.42 19.40
CA ASN A 105 -2.67 -16.06 20.02
C ASN A 105 -2.54 -16.67 21.42
N PHE A 106 -2.76 -17.99 21.53
CA PHE A 106 -2.67 -18.70 22.81
C PHE A 106 -1.33 -18.46 23.52
N GLY A 107 -1.39 -18.12 24.80
CA GLY A 107 -0.21 -17.84 25.62
C GLY A 107 0.37 -16.43 25.45
N VAL A 108 -0.18 -15.59 24.57
CA VAL A 108 0.20 -14.19 24.44
C VAL A 108 -0.62 -13.34 25.40
N ASN A 109 0.05 -12.56 26.25
CA ASN A 109 -0.60 -11.61 27.14
C ASN A 109 -1.02 -10.35 26.36
N LEU A 110 -2.22 -10.38 25.78
CA LEU A 110 -2.76 -9.26 25.01
C LEU A 110 -3.18 -8.11 25.95
N PRO A 111 -2.72 -6.87 25.69
CA PRO A 111 -2.99 -5.74 26.57
C PRO A 111 -4.41 -5.18 26.34
N VAL A 112 -4.98 -4.57 27.38
CA VAL A 112 -6.27 -3.85 27.32
C VAL A 112 -6.05 -2.47 26.72
N ILE A 113 -5.64 -2.43 25.45
CA ILE A 113 -5.36 -1.20 24.70
C ILE A 113 -6.37 -1.08 23.55
N PRO A 114 -7.04 0.07 23.40
CA PRO A 114 -7.89 0.33 22.24
C PRO A 114 -7.10 0.29 20.93
N ILE A 115 -7.72 -0.22 19.87
CA ILE A 115 -7.12 -0.28 18.54
C ILE A 115 -7.31 1.07 17.84
N THR A 116 -6.20 1.71 17.49
CA THR A 116 -6.19 2.86 16.58
C THR A 116 -5.86 2.39 15.18
N ILE A 117 -6.80 2.55 14.25
CA ILE A 117 -6.61 2.22 12.84
C ILE A 117 -5.88 3.36 12.15
N VAL A 118 -4.79 3.05 11.46
CA VAL A 118 -4.08 3.99 10.59
C VAL A 118 -4.24 3.53 9.15
N TYR A 119 -4.59 4.44 8.27
CA TYR A 119 -4.77 4.19 6.85
C TYR A 119 -4.22 5.36 6.03
N ARG A 120 -4.04 5.12 4.73
CA ARG A 120 -3.55 6.13 3.78
C ARG A 120 -4.66 7.15 3.50
N SER A 121 -4.35 8.44 3.65
CA SER A 121 -5.27 9.54 3.34
C SER A 121 -5.28 9.90 1.85
N ASP A 122 -4.20 9.58 1.14
CA ASP A 122 -4.01 9.88 -0.27
C ASP A 122 -4.45 8.74 -1.19
N GLY A 123 -4.57 9.04 -2.50
CA GLY A 123 -4.87 8.06 -3.54
C GLY A 123 -3.76 7.00 -3.64
N SER A 124 -3.95 5.87 -2.96
CA SER A 124 -2.92 4.86 -2.75
C SER A 124 -3.26 3.54 -3.44
N GLY A 125 -2.33 3.04 -4.25
CA GLY A 125 -2.40 1.70 -4.82
C GLY A 125 -2.34 0.61 -3.76
N THR A 126 -1.56 0.80 -2.70
CA THR A 126 -1.53 -0.12 -1.54
C THR A 126 -2.92 -0.27 -0.91
N THR A 127 -3.67 0.83 -0.76
CA THR A 127 -5.08 0.77 -0.33
C THR A 127 -5.92 -0.02 -1.33
N GLY A 128 -5.78 0.27 -2.63
CA GLY A 128 -6.53 -0.42 -3.68
C GLY A 128 -6.20 -1.91 -3.84
N VAL A 129 -5.00 -2.36 -3.46
CA VAL A 129 -4.65 -3.78 -3.37
C VAL A 129 -5.25 -4.41 -2.11
N PHE A 130 -5.17 -3.70 -0.99
CA PHE A 130 -5.56 -4.23 0.32
C PHE A 130 -7.09 -4.38 0.48
N THR A 131 -7.90 -3.55 -0.18
CA THR A 131 -9.37 -3.56 -0.06
C THR A 131 -10.10 -4.39 -1.12
N LYS A 132 -9.37 -5.15 -1.94
CA LYS A 132 -9.93 -6.16 -2.86
C LYS A 132 -10.19 -7.49 -2.15
#